data_AF-A0A3C0NKL0-F1
#
_entry.id   AF-A0A3C0NKL0-F1
#
_cell.length_a   1.000
_cell.length_b   1.000
_cell.length_c   1.000
_cell.angle_alpha   90.00
_cell.angle_beta   90.00
_cell.angle_gamma   90.00
#
_symmetry.space_group_name_H-M   'P 1'
#
loop_
_entity.id
_entity.type
_entity.pdbx_description
1 polymer ?
#
loop_
_entity_poly.entity_id
_entity_poly.type
_entity_poly.pdbx_seq_one_letter_code
_entity_poly.pdbx_strand_id
1 'polypeptide(L)' 'MECEVEDIYDLKGFDNFICRICGTYVDEGILTDKDKIDYRRFKPALFQFPTYEYLETGDVLGSCMKMN' A
#
# COMPACT_ATOMS: atom_id res chain seq x y z
N MET A 1 4.86 6.21 5.34
CA MET A 1 3.61 6.75 5.89
C MET A 1 3.85 6.98 7.37
N GLU A 2 3.56 8.17 7.85
CA GLU A 2 3.66 8.55 9.25
C GLU A 2 2.25 8.59 9.83
N CYS A 3 2.05 7.93 10.98
CA CYS A 3 0.75 7.83 11.61
C CYS A 3 0.84 7.99 13.12
N GLU A 4 -0.25 8.48 13.71
CA GLU A 4 -0.48 8.50 15.16
C GLU A 4 -1.55 7.45 15.51
N VAL A 5 -1.34 6.72 16.61
CA VAL A 5 -2.32 5.73 17.10
C VAL A 5 -3.48 6.47 17.76
N GLU A 6 -4.68 6.19 17.28
CA GLU A 6 -5.94 6.73 17.80
C GLU A 6 -6.65 5.71 18.70
N ASP A 7 -6.53 4.42 18.39
CA ASP A 7 -7.13 3.34 19.17
C ASP A 7 -6.36 2.02 19.01
N ILE A 8 -6.55 1.10 19.96
CA ILE A 8 -5.98 -0.25 19.95
C ILE A 8 -7.10 -1.26 20.20
N TYR A 9 -7.29 -2.16 19.23
CA TYR A 9 -8.23 -3.26 19.35
C TYR A 9 -7.48 -4.59 19.55
N ASP A 10 -7.48 -5.06 20.79
CA ASP A 10 -6.81 -6.28 21.22
C ASP A 10 -7.59 -7.53 20.77
N LEU A 11 -6.92 -8.40 20.03
CA LEU A 11 -7.44 -9.72 19.66
C LEU A 11 -6.52 -10.81 20.20
N LYS A 12 -7.05 -12.04 20.28
CA LYS A 12 -6.24 -13.18 20.71
C LYS A 12 -5.16 -13.47 19.66
N GLY A 13 -3.92 -13.09 19.97
CA GLY A 13 -2.72 -13.39 19.18
C GLY A 13 -2.20 -12.25 18.30
N PHE A 14 -2.92 -11.12 18.22
CA PHE A 14 -2.45 -9.90 17.55
C PHE A 14 -3.28 -8.69 17.97
N ASP A 15 -2.68 -7.51 17.93
CA ASP A 15 -3.34 -6.23 18.22
C ASP A 15 -3.55 -5.47 16.91
N ASN A 16 -4.70 -4.80 16.78
CA ASN A 16 -4.97 -3.92 15.65
C ASN A 16 -4.83 -2.47 16.11
N PHE A 17 -3.81 -1.79 15.58
CA PHE A 17 -3.61 -0.37 15.81
C PHE A 17 -4.43 0.42 14.79
N ILE A 18 -5.39 1.19 15.28
CA ILE A 18 -6.15 2.13 14.45
C ILE A 18 -5.39 3.44 14.46
N CYS A 19 -4.89 3.86 13.30
CA CYS A 19 -4.01 5.01 13.20
C CYS A 19 -4.58 6.09 12.27
N ARG A 20 -4.42 7.35 12.65
CA ARG A 20 -4.62 8.50 11.76
C ARG A 20 -3.35 8.76 10.96
N ILE A 21 -3.49 8.98 9.65
CA ILE A 21 -2.37 9.35 8.78
C ILE A 21 -2.00 10.82 9.04
N CYS A 22 -0.78 11.05 9.49
CA CYS A 22 -0.22 12.39 9.71
C CYS A 22 0.58 12.88 8.49
N GLY A 23 1.18 11.96 7.73
CA GLY A 23 1.97 12.31 6.56
C GLY A 23 2.25 11.14 5.62
N THR A 24 2.43 11.44 4.34
CA THR A 24 2.90 10.50 3.33
C THR A 24 4.11 11.08 2.63
N TYR A 25 5.16 10.26 2.51
CA TYR A 25 6.44 10.66 1.96
C TYR A 25 6.85 9.61 0.94
N VAL A 26 7.46 10.07 -0.15
CA VAL A 26 7.75 9.24 -1.31
C VAL A 26 8.93 9.85 -2.06
N ASP A 27 9.75 9.02 -2.70
CA ASP A 27 10.75 9.50 -3.65
C ASP A 27 10.03 10.17 -4.85
N GLU A 28 10.44 11.38 -5.22
CA GLU A 28 9.86 12.09 -6.38
C GLU A 28 10.04 11.27 -7.67
N GLY A 29 11.10 10.47 -7.74
CA GLY A 29 11.37 9.51 -8.79
C GLY A 29 10.40 8.34 -8.85
N ILE A 30 9.34 8.27 -8.04
CA ILE A 30 8.26 7.30 -8.23
C ILE A 30 6.88 7.96 -8.36
N LEU A 31 6.84 9.28 -8.53
CA LEU A 31 5.63 10.01 -8.88
C LEU A 31 5.40 10.02 -10.40
N THR A 32 4.14 10.14 -10.77
CA THR A 32 3.66 10.52 -12.09
C THR A 32 3.69 12.03 -12.24
N ASP A 33 3.53 12.54 -13.46
CA ASP A 33 3.39 13.98 -13.76
C ASP A 33 2.18 14.67 -13.11
N LYS A 34 1.34 13.92 -12.37
CA LYS A 34 0.16 14.42 -11.65
C LYS A 34 0.32 14.34 -10.14
N ASP A 35 1.55 14.21 -9.63
CA ASP A 35 1.87 14.07 -8.21
C ASP A 35 1.12 12.91 -7.53
N LYS A 36 0.95 11.81 -8.28
CA LYS A 36 0.42 10.53 -7.77
C LYS A 36 1.49 9.45 -7.90
N ILE A 37 1.48 8.47 -6.99
CA ILE A 37 2.37 7.31 -7.05
C ILE A 37 2.21 6.58 -8.39
N ASP A 38 3.30 6.37 -9.11
CA ASP A 38 3.34 5.47 -10.25
C ASP A 38 3.61 4.04 -9.78
N TYR A 39 2.55 3.24 -9.69
CA TYR A 39 2.66 1.85 -9.26
C TYR A 39 3.49 0.96 -10.19
N ARG A 40 3.75 1.39 -11.44
CA ARG A 40 4.67 0.69 -12.36
C ARG A 40 6.12 0.81 -11.93
N ARG A 41 6.46 1.90 -11.24
CA ARG A 41 7.80 2.20 -10.71
C ARG A 41 7.92 1.76 -9.26
N PHE A 42 6.87 2.00 -8.47
CA PHE A 42 6.85 1.66 -7.04
C PHE A 42 6.86 0.14 -6.77
N LYS A 43 6.15 -0.65 -7.59
CA LYS A 43 6.18 -2.14 -7.58
C LYS A 43 6.21 -2.77 -6.17
N PRO A 44 5.18 -2.57 -5.34
CA PRO A 44 5.15 -3.14 -3.99
C PRO A 44 5.21 -4.67 -4.03
N ALA A 45 5.95 -5.29 -3.13
CA ALA A 45 5.96 -6.74 -2.98
C ALA A 45 4.64 -7.22 -2.36
N LEU A 46 4.05 -8.27 -2.92
CA LEU A 46 2.95 -9.00 -2.29
C LEU A 46 3.52 -10.16 -1.48
N PHE A 47 2.87 -10.48 -0.37
CA PHE A 47 3.14 -11.68 0.41
C PHE A 47 1.96 -12.64 0.32
N GLN A 48 2.23 -13.90 -0.01
CA GLN A 48 1.21 -14.96 -0.10
C GLN A 48 1.34 -15.95 1.07
N PHE A 49 0.24 -16.16 1.77
CA PHE A 49 0.08 -17.22 2.77
C PHE A 49 -0.91 -18.29 2.25
N PRO A 50 -0.70 -19.60 2.48
CA PRO A 50 0.30 -20.23 3.37
C PRO A 50 1.61 -20.64 2.68
N THR A 51 1.83 -20.30 1.41
CA THR A 51 3.05 -20.69 0.66
C THR A 51 4.30 -19.93 1.08
N TYR A 52 4.15 -18.78 1.76
CA TYR A 52 5.22 -17.88 2.18
C TYR A 52 6.06 -17.33 1.02
N GLU A 53 5.41 -17.05 -0.11
CA GLU A 53 6.05 -16.52 -1.31
C GLU A 53 5.91 -15.00 -1.39
N TYR A 54 6.92 -14.35 -1.98
CA TYR A 54 6.86 -12.95 -2.37
C TYR A 54 6.67 -12.83 -3.88
N LEU A 55 5.73 -12.00 -4.30
CA LEU A 55 5.40 -11.77 -5.70
C LEU A 55 5.73 -10.32 -6.09
N GLU A 56 6.34 -10.14 -7.25
CA GLU A 56 6.55 -8.83 -7.86
C GLU A 56 5.21 -8.27 -8.39
N THR A 57 5.07 -6.95 -8.36
CA THR A 57 3.95 -6.23 -8.99
C THR A 57 4.47 -5.15 -9.94
N GLY A 58 3.56 -4.45 -10.63
CA GLY A 58 3.89 -3.31 -11.49
C GLY A 58 3.14 -3.29 -12.82
N ASP A 59 2.60 -4.44 -13.23
CA ASP A 59 1.83 -4.55 -14.45
C ASP A 59 0.40 -4.02 -14.27
N VAL A 60 -0.08 -3.28 -15.26
CA VAL A 60 -1.43 -2.69 -15.26
C VAL A 60 -2.38 -3.55 -16.08
N LEU A 61 -3.36 -4.14 -15.41
CA LEU A 61 -4.36 -5.02 -16.04
C LEU A 61 -5.50 -4.24 -16.72
N GLY A 62 -5.74 -2.99 -16.32
CA GLY A 62 -6.82 -2.18 -16.87
C GLY A 62 -7.09 -0.92 -16.07
N SER A 63 -8.01 -0.08 -16.55
CA SER A 63 -8.48 1.11 -15.83
C SER A 63 -9.78 0.81 -15.09
N CYS A 64 -9.77 0.96 -13.77
CA CYS A 64 -10.99 0.86 -12.94
C CYS A 64 -12.02 1.95 -13.33
N MET A 65 -13.30 1.71 -13.07
CA MET A 65 -14.42 2.64 -13.35
C MET A 65 -14.59 3.05 -14.83
N LYS A 66 -13.87 2.38 -15.74
CA LYS A 66 -13.94 2.58 -17.20
C LYS A 66 -14.13 1.26 -17.96
N MET A 67 -14.50 0.18 -17.28
CA MET A 67 -14.88 -1.08 -17.91
C MET A 67 -16.31 -0.92 -18.45
N ASN A 68 -16.40 -0.43 -19.69
CA ASN A 68 -17.58 -0.51 -20.55
C ASN A 68 -17.32 -1.60 -21.60
#